data_AF-A0A846DH22-F1
#
_entry.id   AF-A0A846DH22-F1
#
_cell.length_a   1.000
_cell.length_b   1.000
_cell.length_c   1.000
_cell.angle_alpha   90.00
_cell.angle_beta   90.00
_cell.angle_gamma   90.00
#
_symmetry.space_group_name_H-M   'P 1'
#
loop_
_entity.id
_entity.type
_entity.pdbx_description
1 polymer ?
#
loop_
_entity_poly.entity_id
_entity_poly.type
_entity_poly.pdbx_seq_one_letter_code
_entity_poly.pdbx_strand_id
1 'polypeptide(L)'
;ISQPEGIENLWFMAIEGKIARVDTRSPQISTISGIKVGDKLEKVMSVYGNKIEIEPHQYVPGGKYATFVPTDSSDKNYRLIFETNPEGKVTTFRAGKLPEVAWVEGCF
;
A
#
# COMPACT_ATOMS: atom_id res chain seq x y z
N ILE A 1 -24.32 -21.84 11.70
CA ILE A 1 -23.66 -20.89 10.79
C ILE A 1 -22.23 -20.77 11.29
N SER A 2 -21.25 -21.28 10.56
CA SER A 2 -19.83 -21.11 10.93
C SER A 2 -19.49 -19.62 10.89
N GLN A 3 -18.70 -19.13 11.84
CA GLN A 3 -18.19 -17.77 11.77
C GLN A 3 -17.36 -17.62 10.50
N PRO A 4 -17.52 -16.52 9.73
CA PRO A 4 -16.63 -16.25 8.62
C PRO A 4 -15.21 -16.05 9.16
N GLU A 5 -14.25 -16.70 8.50
CA GLU A 5 -12.84 -16.55 8.82
C GLU A 5 -12.35 -15.19 8.32
N GLY A 6 -11.66 -14.43 9.18
CA GLY A 6 -11.12 -13.12 8.83
C GLY A 6 -9.90 -13.24 7.92
N ILE A 7 -9.59 -12.18 7.16
CA ILE A 7 -8.34 -12.13 6.40
C ILE A 7 -7.20 -11.77 7.37
N GLU A 8 -6.24 -12.67 7.52
CA GLU A 8 -5.03 -12.38 8.29
C GLU A 8 -4.20 -11.27 7.64
N ASN A 9 -3.46 -10.52 8.47
CA ASN A 9 -2.56 -9.47 8.03
C ASN A 9 -3.23 -8.32 7.27
N LEU A 10 -4.43 -7.96 7.70
CA LEU A 10 -5.20 -6.81 7.24
C LEU A 10 -5.46 -5.88 8.42
N TRP A 11 -5.04 -4.62 8.32
CA TRP A 11 -5.20 -3.62 9.38
C TRP A 11 -5.90 -2.37 8.85
N PHE A 12 -6.57 -1.67 9.76
CA PHE A 12 -7.28 -0.43 9.48
C PHE A 12 -6.80 0.63 10.46
N MET A 13 -6.50 1.82 9.95
CA MET A 13 -6.32 3.00 10.78
C MET A 13 -7.63 3.77 10.80
N ALA A 14 -8.18 3.97 11.99
CA ALA A 14 -9.38 4.78 12.19
C ALA A 14 -9.04 6.09 12.91
N ILE A 15 -9.47 7.21 12.32
CA ILE A 15 -9.33 8.55 12.88
C ILE A 15 -10.73 9.17 12.92
N GLU A 16 -11.12 9.71 14.08
CA GLU A 16 -12.43 10.37 14.27
C GLU A 16 -13.63 9.52 13.82
N GLY A 17 -13.57 8.21 14.09
CA GLY A 17 -14.63 7.27 13.72
C GLY A 17 -14.71 6.93 12.23
N LYS A 18 -13.69 7.27 11.43
CA LYS A 18 -13.60 6.94 10.00
C LYS A 18 -12.33 6.15 9.70
N ILE A 19 -12.43 5.16 8.81
CA ILE A 19 -11.25 4.47 8.29
C ILE A 19 -10.49 5.43 7.37
N ALA A 20 -9.30 5.83 7.79
CA ALA A 20 -8.44 6.74 7.04
C ALA A 20 -7.54 6.01 6.04
N ARG A 21 -7.10 4.80 6.39
CA ARG A 21 -6.35 3.90 5.50
C ARG A 21 -6.51 2.42 5.88
N VAL A 22 -6.17 1.58 4.92
CA VAL A 22 -6.11 0.13 5.02
C VAL A 22 -4.67 -0.30 4.68
N ASP A 23 -4.09 -1.15 5.52
CA ASP A 23 -2.74 -1.68 5.37
C ASP A 23 -2.83 -3.21 5.26
N THR A 24 -2.04 -3.84 4.39
CA THR A 24 -2.02 -5.29 4.26
C THR A 24 -0.65 -5.87 3.94
N ARG A 25 -0.36 -6.99 4.61
CA ARG A 25 0.74 -7.91 4.28
C ARG A 25 0.23 -9.24 3.74
N SER A 26 -1.08 -9.37 3.55
CA SER A 26 -1.70 -10.61 3.09
C SER A 26 -1.41 -10.86 1.61
N PRO A 27 -0.88 -12.04 1.23
CA PRO A 27 -0.75 -12.42 -0.17
C PRO A 27 -2.09 -12.76 -0.84
N GLN A 28 -3.19 -12.82 -0.07
CA GLN A 28 -4.54 -13.09 -0.55
C GLN A 28 -5.24 -11.84 -1.11
N ILE A 29 -4.77 -10.65 -0.75
CA ILE A 29 -5.34 -9.39 -1.20
C ILE A 29 -4.56 -8.87 -2.40
N SER A 30 -5.29 -8.45 -3.43
CA SER A 30 -4.72 -7.79 -4.61
C SER A 30 -5.39 -6.44 -4.83
N THR A 31 -4.65 -5.49 -5.40
CA THR A 31 -5.23 -4.26 -5.93
C THR A 31 -6.13 -4.59 -7.12
N ILE A 32 -7.01 -3.67 -7.51
CA ILE A 32 -7.84 -3.82 -8.72
C ILE A 32 -6.95 -4.07 -9.95
N SER A 33 -5.78 -3.42 -10.01
CA SER A 33 -4.78 -3.59 -11.07
C SER A 33 -3.93 -4.87 -10.96
N GLY A 34 -4.20 -5.75 -9.98
CA GLY A 34 -3.58 -7.06 -9.86
C GLY A 34 -2.18 -7.08 -9.22
N ILE A 35 -1.82 -6.06 -8.45
CA ILE A 35 -0.60 -6.07 -7.62
C ILE A 35 -0.91 -6.65 -6.24
N LYS A 36 -0.02 -7.50 -5.73
CA LYS A 36 -0.10 -8.08 -4.39
C LYS A 36 1.25 -8.23 -3.72
N VAL A 37 1.25 -8.57 -2.44
CA VAL A 37 2.46 -8.94 -1.70
C VAL A 37 3.19 -10.09 -2.40
N GLY A 38 4.51 -9.96 -2.54
CA GLY A 38 5.39 -10.90 -3.26
C GLY A 38 5.63 -10.58 -4.74
N ASP A 39 4.86 -9.66 -5.34
CA ASP A 39 5.17 -9.12 -6.66
C ASP A 39 6.49 -8.34 -6.66
N LYS A 40 7.13 -8.24 -7.83
CA LYS A 40 8.35 -7.43 -7.97
C LYS A 40 8.01 -5.97 -8.26
N LEU A 41 8.88 -5.05 -7.84
CA LEU A 41 8.77 -3.62 -8.09
C LEU A 41 8.66 -3.32 -9.60
N GLU A 42 9.33 -4.07 -10.46
CA GLU A 42 9.25 -3.89 -11.91
C GLU A 42 7.82 -4.10 -12.43
N LYS A 43 7.07 -5.05 -11.85
CA LYS A 43 5.65 -5.26 -12.18
C LYS A 43 4.81 -4.07 -11.73
N VAL A 44 5.06 -3.54 -10.54
CA VAL A 44 4.38 -2.33 -10.02
C VAL A 44 4.61 -1.15 -10.96
N MET A 45 5.87 -0.89 -11.33
CA MET A 45 6.22 0.19 -12.25
C MET A 45 5.60 -0.01 -13.64
N SER A 46 5.56 -1.25 -14.15
CA SER A 46 4.91 -1.55 -15.42
C SER A 46 3.40 -1.35 -15.39
N VAL A 47 2.73 -1.65 -14.27
CA VAL A 47 1.26 -1.55 -14.14
C VAL A 47 0.81 -0.10 -13.99
N TYR A 48 1.53 0.71 -13.19
CA TYR A 48 1.12 2.09 -12.91
C TYR A 48 1.80 3.13 -13.81
N GLY A 49 2.88 2.77 -14.51
CA GLY A 49 3.56 3.63 -15.46
C GLY A 49 4.04 4.94 -14.82
N ASN A 50 3.75 6.06 -15.48
CA ASN A 50 4.15 7.39 -15.01
C ASN A 50 3.38 7.89 -13.77
N LYS A 51 2.43 7.13 -13.24
CA LYS A 51 1.65 7.48 -12.04
C LYS A 51 2.26 6.94 -10.75
N ILE A 52 3.40 6.25 -10.83
CA ILE A 52 4.13 5.76 -9.64
C ILE A 52 5.36 6.63 -9.39
N GLU A 53 5.51 7.07 -8.14
CA GLU A 53 6.69 7.76 -7.64
C GLU A 53 7.51 6.80 -6.79
N ILE A 54 8.84 6.78 -6.98
CA ILE A 54 9.74 5.85 -6.29
C ILE A 54 10.66 6.63 -5.36
N GLU A 55 10.67 6.25 -4.09
CA GLU A 55 11.51 6.87 -3.06
C GLU A 55 12.28 5.81 -2.26
N PRO A 56 13.49 6.12 -1.74
CA PRO A 56 14.16 5.22 -0.80
C PRO A 56 13.31 4.95 0.44
N HIS A 57 13.29 3.70 0.90
CA HIS A 57 12.63 3.37 2.15
C HIS A 57 13.39 3.97 3.34
N GLN A 58 12.68 4.66 4.24
CA GLN A 58 13.29 5.35 5.37
C GLN A 58 13.99 4.40 6.35
N TYR A 59 13.42 3.21 6.57
CA TYR A 59 13.90 2.25 7.58
C TYR A 59 14.50 0.94 7.03
N VAL A 60 14.41 0.68 5.72
CA VAL A 60 14.83 -0.60 5.13
C VAL A 60 15.93 -0.27 4.12
N PRO A 61 17.22 -0.44 4.49
CA PRO A 61 18.32 -0.17 3.58
C PRO A 61 18.18 -0.95 2.28
N GLY A 62 18.13 -0.25 1.14
CA GLY A 62 17.91 -0.87 -0.18
C GLY A 62 16.43 -1.07 -0.55
N GLY A 63 15.52 -1.02 0.42
CA GLY A 63 14.08 -1.01 0.17
C GLY A 63 13.59 0.28 -0.47
N LYS A 64 12.37 0.25 -1.02
CA LYS A 64 11.74 1.38 -1.69
C LYS A 64 10.30 1.59 -1.23
N TYR A 65 9.85 2.84 -1.26
CA TYR A 65 8.44 3.17 -1.39
C TYR A 65 8.12 3.32 -2.87
N ALA A 66 6.99 2.76 -3.31
CA ALA A 66 6.40 3.02 -4.60
C ALA A 66 4.99 3.58 -4.39
N THR A 67 4.81 4.87 -4.64
CA THR A 67 3.61 5.62 -4.33
C THR A 67 2.83 5.89 -5.60
N PHE A 68 1.64 5.32 -5.72
CA PHE A 68 0.70 5.66 -6.77
C PHE A 68 -0.01 6.97 -6.43
N VAL A 69 0.06 7.92 -7.37
CA VAL A 69 -0.58 9.23 -7.31
C VAL A 69 -1.69 9.27 -8.37
N PRO A 70 -2.97 9.25 -7.96
CA PRO A 70 -4.09 9.38 -8.89
C PRO A 70 -4.04 10.69 -9.67
N THR A 71 -4.41 10.63 -10.95
CA THR A 71 -4.49 11.82 -11.83
C THR A 71 -5.86 12.47 -11.82
N ASP A 72 -6.90 11.74 -11.41
CA ASP A 72 -8.27 12.24 -11.39
C ASP A 72 -8.48 13.19 -10.21
N SER A 73 -9.13 14.32 -10.47
CA SER A 73 -9.29 15.41 -9.50
C SER A 73 -10.12 15.00 -8.27
N SER A 74 -11.04 14.04 -8.42
CA SER A 74 -11.80 13.43 -7.32
C SER A 74 -10.90 12.68 -6.35
N ASP A 75 -9.79 12.12 -6.85
CA ASP A 75 -8.97 11.17 -6.14
C ASP A 75 -7.64 11.77 -5.67
N LYS A 76 -7.44 13.08 -5.91
CA LYS A 76 -6.20 13.82 -5.62
C LYS A 76 -5.67 13.64 -4.18
N ASN A 77 -6.56 13.35 -3.24
CA ASN A 77 -6.25 13.18 -1.82
C ASN A 77 -5.94 11.73 -1.43
N TYR A 78 -5.98 10.76 -2.36
CA TYR A 78 -5.71 9.36 -2.07
C TYR A 78 -4.34 8.93 -2.55
N ARG A 79 -3.75 7.95 -1.88
CA ARG A 79 -2.53 7.25 -2.32
C ARG A 79 -2.70 5.76 -2.16
N LEU A 80 -1.92 5.03 -2.95
CA LEU A 80 -1.64 3.61 -2.74
C LEU A 80 -0.12 3.47 -2.69
N ILE A 81 0.41 3.03 -1.56
CA ILE A 81 1.85 2.99 -1.29
C ILE A 81 2.26 1.55 -1.10
N PHE A 82 3.18 1.08 -1.93
CA PHE A 82 3.84 -0.22 -1.77
C PHE A 82 5.19 -0.02 -1.08
N GLU A 83 5.55 -0.94 -0.21
CA GLU A 83 6.90 -1.04 0.34
C GLU A 83 7.57 -2.27 -0.22
N THR A 84 8.87 -2.14 -0.54
CA THR A 84 9.67 -3.26 -1.01
C THR A 84 10.85 -3.54 -0.09
N ASN A 85 11.25 -4.80 -0.05
CA ASN A 85 12.54 -5.21 0.48
C ASN A 85 13.69 -4.84 -0.50
N PRO A 86 14.96 -5.08 -0.12
CA PRO A 86 16.12 -4.77 -0.95
C PRO A 86 16.19 -5.57 -2.26
N GLU A 87 15.55 -6.74 -2.32
CA GLU A 87 15.43 -7.56 -3.53
C GLU A 87 14.32 -7.08 -4.48
N GLY A 88 13.67 -5.95 -4.16
CA GLY A 88 12.61 -5.37 -4.98
C GLY A 88 11.28 -6.12 -4.90
N LYS A 89 11.02 -6.88 -3.84
CA LYS A 89 9.75 -7.58 -3.61
C LYS A 89 8.82 -6.76 -2.72
N VAL A 90 7.57 -6.62 -3.14
CA VAL A 90 6.51 -5.99 -2.33
C VAL A 90 6.31 -6.80 -1.06
N THR A 91 6.51 -6.18 0.10
CA THR A 91 6.34 -6.81 1.43
C THR A 91 5.04 -6.39 2.10
N THR A 92 4.57 -5.17 1.81
CA THR A 92 3.32 -4.61 2.32
C THR A 92 2.83 -3.53 1.38
N PHE A 93 1.53 -3.22 1.44
CA PHE A 93 1.01 -2.00 0.83
C PHE A 93 -0.16 -1.43 1.61
N ARG A 94 -0.39 -0.13 1.43
CA ARG A 94 -1.47 0.60 2.08
C ARG A 94 -2.19 1.53 1.10
N ALA A 95 -3.50 1.65 1.27
CA ALA A 95 -4.34 2.57 0.51
C ALA A 95 -5.13 3.45 1.46
N GLY A 96 -5.24 4.74 1.16
CA GLY A 96 -5.95 5.65 2.03
C GLY A 96 -5.84 7.11 1.62
N LYS A 97 -6.34 7.98 2.48
CA LYS A 97 -6.35 9.43 2.27
C LYS A 97 -5.12 10.11 2.91
N LEU A 98 -4.69 11.22 2.34
CA LEU A 98 -3.75 12.15 2.94
C LEU A 98 -4.39 12.94 4.11
N PRO A 99 -3.62 13.25 5.17
CA PRO A 99 -2.20 12.92 5.35
C PRO A 99 -1.93 11.49 5.86
N GLU A 100 -2.94 10.78 6.35
CA GLU A 100 -2.79 9.55 7.14
C GLU A 100 -2.09 8.42 6.39
N VAL A 101 -2.36 8.26 5.09
CA VAL A 101 -1.71 7.26 4.23
C VAL A 101 -0.20 7.48 4.11
N ALA A 102 0.29 8.70 4.31
CA ALA A 102 1.72 9.01 4.21
C ALA A 102 2.48 8.75 5.51
N TRP A 103 1.81 8.53 6.64
CA TRP A 103 2.49 8.23 7.91
C TRP A 103 3.17 6.87 7.84
N VAL A 104 4.48 6.85 8.02
CA VAL A 104 5.28 5.62 7.93
C VAL A 104 5.00 4.69 9.11
N GLU A 105 4.73 5.27 10.28
CA GLU A 105 4.38 4.49 11.46
C GLU A 105 2.96 3.91 11.28
N GLY A 106 2.85 2.59 11.44
CA GLY A 106 1.56 1.92 11.63
C GLY A 106 0.89 2.43 12.90
N CYS A 107 -0.42 2.24 13.03
CA CYS A 107 -1.03 2.29 14.36
C CYS A 107 -0.47 1.10 15.16
N PHE A 108 0.32 1.40 16.20
CA PHE A 108 0.64 0.44 17.25
C PHE A 108 -0.46 0.41 18.30
#